data_AF-A0A3C1YMH0-F1
#
_entry.id   AF-A0A3C1YMH0-F1
#
_cell.length_a   1.000
_cell.length_b   1.000
_cell.length_c   1.000
_cell.angle_alpha   90.00
_cell.angle_beta   90.00
_cell.angle_gamma   90.00
#
_symmetry.space_group_name_H-M   'P 1'
#
loop_
_entity.id
_entity.type
_entity.pdbx_description
1 polymer ?
#
loop_
_entity_poly.entity_id
_entity_poly.type
_entity_poly.pdbx_seq_one_letter_code
_entity_poly.pdbx_strand_id
1 'polypeptide(L)' 'MITRYRNTGKKKFEWIDVINPSVDELKIIAEEHSLHSNSVQDSMQPEHLPKFEWIDDTVFIIARVYDYVSSKDADTIQ' A
#
# COMPACT_ATOMS: atom_id res chain seq x y z
N MET A 1 -3.58 -12.09 1.84
CA MET A 1 -4.25 -12.42 0.55
C MET A 1 -3.73 -11.47 -0.51
N ILE A 2 -3.27 -11.99 -1.65
CA ILE A 2 -2.75 -11.19 -2.78
C ILE A 2 -3.66 -11.40 -3.99
N THR A 3 -4.13 -10.31 -4.59
CA THR A 3 -4.96 -10.32 -5.81
C THR A 3 -4.32 -9.45 -6.89
N ARG A 4 -4.26 -9.92 -8.14
CA ARG A 4 -3.66 -9.18 -9.26
C ARG A 4 -4.71 -8.90 -10.34
N TYR A 5 -4.81 -7.64 -10.75
CA TYR A 5 -5.67 -7.17 -11.83
C TYR A 5 -4.81 -6.63 -12.96
N ARG A 6 -5.05 -7.06 -14.20
CA ARG A 6 -4.26 -6.65 -15.37
C ARG A 6 -5.14 -5.96 -16.40
N ASN A 7 -4.66 -4.83 -16.92
CA ASN A 7 -5.22 -4.21 -18.10
C ASN A 7 -4.33 -4.50 -19.31
N THR A 8 -4.89 -5.12 -20.35
CA THR A 8 -4.19 -5.49 -21.59
C THR A 8 -4.48 -4.54 -22.76
N GLY A 9 -5.19 -3.44 -22.51
CA GLY A 9 -5.52 -2.41 -23.51
C GLY A 9 -4.33 -1.53 -23.90
N LYS A 10 -4.61 -0.39 -24.54
CA LYS A 10 -3.56 0.54 -25.05
C LYS A 10 -2.59 1.04 -23.98
N LYS A 11 -3.04 1.14 -22.72
CA LYS A 11 -2.18 1.42 -21.56
C LYS A 11 -2.16 0.19 -20.67
N LYS A 12 -1.09 -0.59 -20.77
CA LYS A 12 -0.90 -1.79 -19.96
C LYS A 12 -0.57 -1.37 -18.53
N PHE A 13 -1.29 -1.93 -17.56
CA PHE A 13 -0.95 -1.79 -16.13
C PHE A 13 -1.34 -3.05 -15.36
N GLU A 14 -0.65 -3.30 -14.26
CA GLU A 14 -1.01 -4.30 -13.25
C GLU A 14 -1.32 -3.58 -11.94
N TRP A 15 -2.39 -3.98 -11.27
CA TRP A 15 -2.72 -3.58 -9.91
C TRP A 15 -2.60 -4.80 -9.00
N ILE A 16 -1.80 -4.68 -7.95
CA ILE A 16 -1.58 -5.75 -6.97
C ILE A 16 -2.20 -5.28 -5.66
N ASP A 17 -3.30 -5.94 -5.28
CA ASP A 17 -3.97 -5.72 -4.01
C ASP A 17 -3.45 -6.71 -2.98
N VAL A 18 -3.01 -6.21 -1.83
CA VAL A 18 -2.35 -7.00 -0.79
C VAL A 18 -3.01 -6.72 0.55
N ILE A 19 -3.68 -7.71 1.11
CA ILE A 19 -4.40 -7.60 2.38
C ILE A 19 -3.75 -8.52 3.41
N ASN A 20 -3.37 -7.95 4.56
CA ASN A 20 -2.73 -8.65 5.67
C ASN A 20 -1.58 -9.58 5.20
N PRO A 21 -0.57 -9.06 4.49
CA PRO A 21 0.55 -9.87 4.04
C PRO A 21 1.44 -10.27 5.22
N SER A 22 2.09 -11.42 5.09
CA SER A 22 3.29 -11.70 5.85
C SER A 22 4.44 -10.80 5.39
N VAL A 23 5.45 -10.64 6.26
CA VAL A 23 6.66 -9.87 5.95
C VAL A 23 7.36 -10.43 4.70
N ASP A 24 7.41 -11.75 4.55
CA ASP A 24 8.09 -12.39 3.42
C ASP A 24 7.32 -12.22 2.11
N GLU A 25 5.98 -12.31 2.11
CA GLU A 25 5.16 -12.03 0.93
C GLU A 25 5.37 -10.61 0.43
N LEU A 26 5.39 -9.62 1.34
CA LEU A 26 5.56 -8.23 0.94
C LEU A 26 6.99 -7.94 0.46
N LYS A 27 8.01 -8.59 1.03
CA LYS A 27 9.39 -8.51 0.55
C LYS A 27 9.53 -9.04 -0.89
N ILE A 28 8.90 -10.17 -1.20
CA ILE A 28 8.92 -10.72 -2.56
C ILE A 28 8.32 -9.72 -3.55
N ILE A 29 7.17 -9.12 -3.22
CA ILE A 29 6.55 -8.08 -4.07
C ILE A 29 7.46 -6.86 -4.21
N ALA A 30 8.10 -6.44 -3.12
CA ALA A 30 9.04 -5.31 -3.15
C ALA A 30 10.24 -5.58 -4.08
N GLU A 31 10.81 -6.78 -4.03
CA GLU A 31 11.91 -7.19 -4.90
C GLU A 31 11.47 -7.27 -6.38
N GLU A 32 10.31 -7.88 -6.66
CA GLU A 32 9.73 -7.98 -8.02
C GLU A 32 9.55 -6.61 -8.69
N HIS A 33 9.21 -5.58 -7.90
CA HIS A 33 8.88 -4.25 -8.38
C HIS A 33 9.91 -3.17 -8.01
N SER A 34 11.06 -3.57 -7.47
CA SER A 34 12.14 -2.65 -7.04
C SER A 34 11.65 -1.54 -6.10
N LEU A 35 10.73 -1.85 -5.19
CA LEU A 35 10.18 -0.89 -4.23
C LEU A 35 11.21 -0.57 -3.14
N HIS A 36 11.26 0.71 -2.74
CA HIS A 36 12.17 1.15 -1.70
C HIS A 36 11.84 0.50 -0.35
N SER A 37 12.85 -0.03 0.34
CA SER A 37 12.70 -0.80 1.58
C SER A 37 11.97 -0.05 2.69
N ASN A 38 12.25 1.25 2.86
CA ASN A 38 11.56 2.07 3.86
C ASN A 38 10.06 2.19 3.57
N SER A 39 9.66 2.36 2.31
CA SER A 39 8.25 2.44 1.92
C SER A 39 7.50 1.15 2.22
N VAL A 40 8.16 0.01 2.02
CA VAL A 40 7.62 -1.31 2.38
C VAL A 40 7.43 -1.44 3.88
N GLN A 41 8.41 -1.00 4.68
CA GLN A 41 8.31 -0.99 6.14
C GLN A 41 7.18 -0.07 6.63
N ASP A 42 7.11 1.15 6.10
CA ASP A 42 6.08 2.13 6.46
C ASP A 42 4.67 1.59 6.14
N SER A 43 4.50 0.85 5.04
CA SER A 43 3.21 0.24 4.66
C SER A 43 2.72 -0.84 5.62
N MET A 44 3.61 -1.38 6.46
CA MET A 44 3.31 -2.40 7.47
C MET A 44 3.03 -1.79 8.85
N GLN A 45 3.03 -0.46 8.97
CA GLN A 45 2.79 0.28 10.22
C GLN A 45 1.42 0.98 10.15
N PRO A 46 0.35 0.38 10.72
CA PRO A 46 -1.00 0.94 10.67
C PRO A 46 -1.13 2.36 11.24
N GLU A 47 -0.30 2.69 12.24
CA GLU A 47 -0.23 3.99 12.89
C GLU A 47 0.53 5.06 12.09
N HIS A 48 1.13 4.71 10.95
CA HIS A 48 1.91 5.66 10.16
C HIS A 48 1.02 6.79 9.63
N LEU A 49 1.50 8.04 9.77
CA LEU A 49 0.78 9.22 9.29
C LEU A 49 0.68 9.24 7.76
N PRO A 50 -0.33 9.93 7.19
CA PRO A 50 -0.39 10.16 5.76
C PRO A 50 0.92 10.74 5.23
N LYS A 51 1.36 10.22 4.09
CA LYS A 51 2.68 10.49 3.54
C LYS A 51 2.64 10.45 2.02
N PHE A 52 3.39 11.34 1.39
CA PHE A 52 3.60 11.37 -0.05
C PHE A 52 5.10 11.52 -0.31
N GLU A 53 5.68 10.58 -1.05
CA GLU A 53 7.08 10.62 -1.43
C GLU A 53 7.27 10.30 -2.90
N TRP A 54 8.25 11.00 -3.49
CA TRP A 54 8.89 10.61 -4.74
C TRP A 54 10.23 9.97 -4.40
N ILE A 55 10.37 8.69 -4.74
CA ILE A 55 11.58 7.92 -4.51
C ILE A 55 11.98 7.36 -5.87
N ASP A 56 13.05 7.91 -6.43
CA ASP A 56 13.50 7.63 -7.80
C ASP A 56 12.37 7.82 -8.83
N ASP A 57 11.88 6.74 -9.42
CA ASP A 57 10.77 6.70 -10.39
C ASP A 57 9.43 6.25 -9.79
N THR A 58 9.39 6.03 -8.47
CA THR A 58 8.24 5.50 -7.74
C THR A 58 7.58 6.59 -6.89
N VAL A 59 6.24 6.61 -6.94
CA VAL A 59 5.40 7.38 -6.01
C VAL A 59 4.96 6.47 -4.88
N PHE A 60 5.25 6.84 -3.64
CA PHE A 60 4.75 6.14 -2.45
C PHE A 60 3.73 7.01 -1.72
N ILE A 61 2.58 6.42 -1.38
CA ILE A 61 1.47 7.12 -0.71
C ILE A 61 0.96 6.26 0.45
N ILE A 62 0.86 6.87 1.62
CA ILE A 62 0.05 6.38 2.74
C ILE A 62 -1.12 7.36 2.90
N ALA A 63 -2.34 6.82 2.92
CA ALA A 63 -3.57 7.59 3.05
C ALA A 63 -4.48 7.00 4.11
N ARG A 64 -5.32 7.85 4.71
CA ARG A 64 -6.41 7.41 5.58
C ARG A 64 -7.69 7.28 4.75
N VAL A 65 -8.43 6.21 4.96
CA VAL A 65 -9.72 5.97 4.32
C VAL A 65 -10.82 6.21 5.35
N TYR A 66 -11.91 6.86 4.92
CA TYR A 66 -13.08 7.03 5.77
C TYR A 66 -13.79 5.69 5.98
N ASP A 67 -13.89 5.25 7.23
CA ASP A 67 -14.63 4.06 7.61
C ASP A 67 -16.09 4.41 7.93
N TYR A 68 -16.97 4.17 6.95
CA TYR A 68 -18.41 4.44 7.07
C TYR A 68 -19.16 3.42 7.95
N VAL A 69 -18.52 2.31 8.33
CA VAL A 69 -19.08 1.31 9.25
C VAL A 69 -18.51 1.40 10.67
N SER A 70 -17.64 2.39 10.93
CA SER A 70 -17.10 2.64 12.26
C SER A 70 -18.17 2.97 13.30
N SER A 71 -17.86 2.72 14.57
CA SER A 71 -18.75 3.07 15.67
C SER A 71 -18.87 4.60 15.81
N LYS A 72 -19.99 5.08 16.34
CA LYS A 72 -20.24 6.54 16.46
C LYS A 72 -19.30 7.25 17.42
N ASP A 73 -18.67 6.50 18.31
CA ASP A 73 -17.66 6.91 19.27
C ASP A 73 -16.23 6.69 18.76
N ALA A 74 -16.05 6.19 17.53
CA ALA A 74 -14.75 6.13 16.90
C ALA A 74 -14.23 7.54 16.61
N ASP A 75 -12.95 7.76 16.92
CA ASP A 75 -12.25 9.01 16.65
C ASP A 75 -10.99 8.72 15.82
N THR A 76 -10.45 9.75 15.18
CA THR A 76 -9.20 9.65 14.46
C THR A 76 -8.02 9.65 15.44
N ILE A 77 -7.14 8.66 15.35
CA ILE A 77 -5.84 8.71 16.01
C ILE A 77 -4.99 9.77 15.27
N GLN A 78 -4.44 10.75 16.00
CA GLN A 78 -3.61 11.80 15.40
C GLN A 78 -2.20 11.30 15.14
#